data_AF-A0A9D6KNS4-F1
#
_entry.id   AF-A0A9D6KNS4-F1
#
_cell.length_a   1.000
_cell.length_b   1.000
_cell.length_c   1.000
_cell.angle_alpha   90.00
_cell.angle_beta   90.00
_cell.angle_gamma   90.00
#
_symmetry.space_group_name_H-M   'P 1'
#
loop_
_entity.id
_entity.type
_entity.pdbx_description
1 polymer ?
#
loop_
_entity_poly.entity_id
_entity_poly.type
_entity_poly.pdbx_seq_one_letter_code
_entity_poly.pdbx_strand_id
1 'polypeptide(L)'
;MRRIKRTMPLALLALVAACGPSADDVSELRSQQKQILAKLNDLEKKIDARPAAPQGARPQVDPNKVVDVPIAKSPVRGAKDGRVIIAEFSDFQ
;
A
#
# COMPACT_ATOMS: atom_id res chain seq x y z
N MET A 1 -7.60 -60.29 22.74
CA MET A 1 -7.58 -59.09 21.88
C MET A 1 -6.11 -58.73 21.57
N ARG A 2 -5.65 -59.04 20.36
CA ARG A 2 -4.24 -59.02 19.94
C ARG A 2 -3.91 -57.77 19.11
N ARG A 3 -2.75 -57.16 19.42
CA ARG A 3 -1.83 -56.40 18.55
C ARG A 3 -2.42 -55.33 17.60
N ILE A 4 -2.64 -54.09 18.07
CA ILE A 4 -2.89 -52.93 17.18
C ILE A 4 -2.04 -51.68 17.50
N LYS A 5 -1.26 -51.65 18.59
CA LYS A 5 -0.75 -50.38 19.15
C LYS A 5 0.70 -49.95 18.82
N ARG A 6 1.39 -50.53 17.83
CA ARG A 6 2.83 -50.23 17.60
C ARG A 6 3.27 -49.79 16.20
N THR A 7 2.40 -49.75 15.20
CA THR A 7 2.78 -49.41 13.81
C THR A 7 2.44 -47.98 13.38
N MET A 8 1.81 -47.18 14.23
CA MET A 8 1.30 -45.84 13.87
C MET A 8 2.30 -44.67 13.91
N PRO A 9 3.49 -44.70 14.57
CA PRO A 9 4.37 -43.52 14.56
C PRO A 9 5.29 -43.45 13.34
N LEU A 10 5.49 -44.56 12.60
CA LEU A 10 6.43 -44.60 11.48
C LEU A 10 5.85 -44.03 10.18
N ALA A 11 4.52 -44.13 10.00
CA ALA A 11 3.84 -43.58 8.83
C ALA A 11 3.75 -42.04 8.84
N LEU A 12 3.75 -41.42 10.02
CA LEU A 12 3.67 -39.96 10.15
C LEU A 12 5.02 -39.27 9.88
N LEU A 13 6.15 -39.93 10.17
CA LEU A 13 7.48 -39.38 9.94
C LEU A 13 7.88 -39.39 8.45
N ALA A 14 7.38 -40.37 7.68
CA ALA A 14 7.65 -40.46 6.24
C ALA A 14 6.92 -39.39 5.41
N LEU A 15 5.82 -38.81 5.92
CA LEU A 15 5.07 -37.78 5.22
C LEU A 15 5.77 -36.40 5.23
N VAL A 16 6.66 -36.14 6.20
CA VAL A 16 7.34 -34.84 6.35
C VAL A 16 8.52 -34.69 5.38
N ALA A 17 9.17 -35.79 4.99
CA ALA A 17 10.29 -35.77 4.06
C ALA A 17 9.88 -35.52 2.60
N ALA A 18 8.59 -35.67 2.26
CA ALA A 18 8.08 -35.52 0.90
C ALA A 18 7.52 -34.10 0.59
N CYS A 19 7.47 -33.19 1.57
CA CYS A 19 6.93 -31.83 1.42
C CYS A 19 7.94 -30.71 1.73
N GLY A 20 9.25 -30.99 1.70
CA GLY A 20 10.30 -30.00 1.97
C GLY A 20 10.87 -29.36 0.69
N PRO A 21 11.30 -28.09 0.71
CA PRO A 21 12.01 -27.48 -0.41
C PRO A 21 13.28 -28.26 -0.72
N SER A 22 13.55 -28.46 -2.00
CA SER A 22 14.72 -29.18 -2.50
C SER A 22 15.98 -28.35 -2.25
N ALA A 23 17.16 -28.98 -2.15
CA ALA A 23 18.41 -28.26 -1.93
C ALA A 23 18.68 -27.19 -3.00
N ASP A 24 18.24 -27.43 -4.23
CA ASP A 24 18.31 -26.49 -5.34
C ASP A 24 17.45 -25.24 -5.11
N ASP A 25 16.21 -25.39 -4.62
CA ASP A 25 15.30 -24.29 -4.30
C ASP A 25 15.92 -23.34 -3.25
N VAL A 26 16.59 -23.91 -2.25
CA VAL A 26 17.26 -23.14 -1.20
C VAL A 26 18.45 -22.33 -1.74
N SER A 27 19.17 -22.89 -2.73
CA SER A 27 20.28 -22.20 -3.38
C SER A 27 19.79 -21.05 -4.27
N GLU A 28 18.69 -21.24 -4.99
CA GLU A 28 18.06 -20.24 -5.84
C GLU A 28 17.47 -19.09 -5.00
N LEU A 29 16.77 -19.40 -3.91
CA LEU A 29 16.23 -18.40 -2.98
C LEU A 29 17.33 -17.49 -2.42
N ARG A 30 18.50 -18.03 -2.06
CA ARG A 30 19.64 -17.22 -1.60
C ARG A 30 20.21 -16.33 -2.70
N SER A 31 20.25 -16.83 -3.93
CA SER A 31 20.67 -16.04 -5.11
C SER A 31 19.70 -14.88 -5.35
N GLN A 32 18.40 -15.17 -5.38
CA GLN A 32 17.35 -14.16 -5.55
C GLN A 32 17.37 -13.13 -4.41
N GLN A 33 17.58 -13.56 -3.16
CA GLN A 33 17.70 -12.67 -2.01
C GLN A 33 18.91 -11.71 -2.14
N LYS A 34 20.07 -12.20 -2.58
CA LYS A 34 21.23 -11.34 -2.87
C LYS A 34 20.92 -10.33 -3.97
N GLN A 35 20.23 -10.76 -5.03
CA GLN A 35 19.85 -9.88 -6.13
C GLN A 35 18.84 -8.81 -5.68
N ILE A 36 17.88 -9.15 -4.82
CA ILE A 36 16.94 -8.19 -4.23
C ILE A 36 17.69 -7.16 -3.39
N LEU A 37 18.59 -7.61 -2.51
CA LEU A 37 19.38 -6.71 -1.68
C LEU A 37 20.25 -5.77 -2.50
N ALA A 38 20.87 -6.25 -3.58
CA ALA A 38 21.64 -5.41 -4.50
C ALA A 38 20.75 -4.34 -5.16
N LYS A 39 19.56 -4.74 -5.66
CA LYS A 39 18.61 -3.79 -6.25
C LYS A 39 18.13 -2.74 -5.24
N LEU A 40 17.85 -3.15 -4.01
CA LEU A 40 17.43 -2.22 -2.95
C LEU A 40 18.52 -1.19 -2.65
N ASN A 41 19.78 -1.62 -2.54
CA ASN A 41 20.92 -0.72 -2.32
C ASN A 41 21.10 0.26 -3.50
N ASP A 42 20.94 -0.21 -4.74
CA ASP A 42 20.99 0.65 -5.91
C ASP A 42 19.82 1.65 -5.96
N LEU A 43 18.63 1.25 -5.52
CA LEU A 43 17.47 2.14 -5.41
C LEU A 43 17.69 3.21 -4.34
N GLU A 44 18.22 2.82 -3.17
CA GLU A 44 18.57 3.74 -2.08
C GLU A 44 19.54 4.83 -2.55
N LYS A 45 20.64 4.44 -3.21
CA LYS A 45 21.60 5.39 -3.80
C LYS A 45 20.96 6.33 -4.82
N LYS A 46 20.02 5.84 -5.64
CA LYS A 46 19.32 6.68 -6.63
C LYS A 46 18.35 7.65 -5.99
N ILE A 47 17.73 7.28 -4.87
CA ILE A 47 16.85 8.15 -4.09
C ILE A 47 17.69 9.24 -3.42
N ASP A 48 18.82 8.87 -2.80
CA ASP A 48 19.71 9.83 -2.12
C ASP A 48 20.41 10.79 -3.11
N ALA A 49 20.78 10.30 -4.29
CA ALA A 49 21.37 11.12 -5.34
C ALA A 49 20.34 11.97 -6.09
N ARG A 50 19.04 11.80 -5.83
CA ARG A 50 18.01 12.59 -6.51
C ARG A 50 18.00 14.00 -5.93
N PRO A 51 18.25 15.05 -6.73
CA PRO A 51 18.15 16.41 -6.24
C PRO A 51 16.72 16.65 -5.75
N ALA A 52 16.60 17.25 -4.57
CA ALA A 52 15.30 17.68 -4.07
C ALA A 52 14.66 18.59 -5.11
N ALA A 53 13.47 18.23 -5.58
CA ALA A 53 12.70 19.11 -6.43
C ALA A 53 12.44 20.40 -5.63
N PRO A 54 12.62 21.59 -6.23
CA PRO A 54 12.27 22.82 -5.55
C PRO A 54 10.81 22.71 -5.13
N GLN A 55 10.56 22.75 -3.83
CA GLN A 55 9.22 22.88 -3.29
C GLN A 55 8.72 24.24 -3.77
N GLY A 56 7.94 24.24 -4.84
CA GLY A 56 7.27 25.45 -5.31
C GLY A 56 6.53 26.06 -4.13
N ALA A 57 6.71 27.36 -3.91
CA ALA A 57 5.96 28.07 -2.90
C ALA A 57 4.47 27.79 -3.15
N ARG A 58 3.80 27.15 -2.19
CA ARG A 58 2.36 27.04 -2.23
C ARG A 58 1.82 28.46 -2.27
N PRO A 59 0.85 28.78 -3.13
CA PRO A 59 0.20 30.09 -3.09
C PRO A 59 -0.26 30.35 -1.66
N GLN A 60 0.23 31.44 -1.06
CA GLN A 60 -0.22 31.87 0.25
C GLN A 60 -1.63 32.41 0.07
N VAL A 61 -2.64 31.55 0.22
CA VAL A 61 -4.03 31.96 0.21
C VAL A 61 -4.31 32.68 1.52
N ASP A 62 -4.77 33.92 1.46
CA ASP A 62 -5.22 34.65 2.64
C ASP A 62 -6.42 33.92 3.26
N PRO A 63 -6.33 33.46 4.52
CA PRO A 63 -7.42 32.76 5.20
C PRO A 63 -8.72 33.57 5.31
N ASN A 64 -8.62 34.90 5.26
CA ASN A 64 -9.77 35.81 5.39
C ASN A 64 -10.29 36.30 4.03
N LYS A 65 -9.73 35.80 2.92
CA LYS A 65 -10.17 36.19 1.59
C LYS A 65 -11.58 35.67 1.31
N VAL A 66 -12.54 36.58 1.31
CA VAL A 66 -13.91 36.31 0.83
C VAL A 66 -13.82 35.97 -0.66
N VAL A 67 -14.28 34.77 -1.02
CA VAL A 67 -14.37 34.31 -2.40
C VAL A 67 -15.83 34.12 -2.77
N ASP A 68 -16.25 34.76 -3.87
CA ASP A 68 -17.56 34.54 -4.44
C ASP A 68 -17.56 33.19 -5.17
N VAL A 69 -18.17 32.17 -4.55
CA VAL A 69 -18.32 30.84 -5.16
C VAL A 69 -19.64 30.80 -5.95
N PRO A 70 -19.59 30.68 -7.29
CA PRO A 70 -20.82 30.60 -8.08
C PRO A 70 -21.53 29.27 -7.85
N ILE A 71 -22.82 29.33 -7.52
CA ILE A 71 -23.65 28.14 -7.29
C ILE A 71 -23.99 27.41 -8.60
N ALA A 72 -23.98 28.12 -9.74
CA ALA A 72 -24.20 27.58 -11.08
C ALA A 72 -25.39 26.59 -11.16
N LYS A 73 -25.16 25.35 -11.60
CA LYS A 73 -26.18 24.27 -11.71
C LYS A 73 -26.11 23.28 -10.55
N SER A 74 -25.47 23.65 -9.44
CA SER A 74 -25.35 22.77 -8.28
C SER A 74 -26.73 22.44 -7.72
N PRO A 75 -26.95 21.20 -7.23
CA PRO A 75 -28.20 20.83 -6.59
C PRO A 75 -28.40 21.66 -5.32
N VAL A 76 -29.54 22.34 -5.22
CA VAL A 76 -29.91 23.19 -4.08
C VAL A 76 -31.15 22.61 -3.41
N ARG A 77 -31.15 22.53 -2.07
CA ARG A 77 -32.36 22.25 -1.28
C ARG A 77 -32.99 23.57 -0.86
N GLY A 78 -34.22 23.85 -1.33
CA GLY A 78 -34.96 25.07 -0.98
C GLY A 78 -35.15 26.05 -2.14
N ALA A 79 -35.57 27.28 -1.84
CA ALA A 79 -35.79 28.33 -2.83
C ALA A 79 -34.47 28.81 -3.43
N LYS A 80 -34.43 29.00 -4.76
CA LYS A 80 -33.22 29.42 -5.50
C LYS A 80 -32.75 30.83 -5.14
N ASP A 81 -33.66 31.67 -4.62
CA ASP A 81 -33.50 33.05 -4.21
C ASP A 81 -33.61 33.23 -2.68
N GLY A 82 -33.40 32.14 -1.92
CA GLY A 82 -33.38 32.21 -0.47
C GLY A 82 -32.34 33.21 0.03
N ARG A 83 -32.68 34.00 1.05
CA ARG A 83 -31.76 34.98 1.67
C ARG A 83 -30.48 34.36 2.23
N VAL A 84 -30.50 33.06 2.53
CA VAL A 84 -29.34 32.27 2.97
C VAL A 84 -29.34 30.96 2.19
N ILE A 85 -28.21 30.61 1.58
CA ILE A 85 -28.01 29.36 0.85
C ILE A 85 -26.80 28.63 1.47
N ILE A 86 -26.98 27.37 1.86
CA ILE A 86 -25.91 26.51 2.39
C ILE A 86 -25.51 25.53 1.28
N ALA A 87 -24.26 25.59 0.83
CA ALA A 87 -23.69 24.68 -0.18
C ALA A 87 -22.59 23.83 0.49
N GLU A 88 -22.75 22.51 0.43
CA GLU A 88 -21.76 21.54 0.93
C GLU A 88 -20.98 20.97 -0.25
N PHE A 89 -19.64 20.98 -0.17
CA PHE A 89 -18.77 20.34 -1.15
C PHE A 89 -17.72 19.49 -0.43
N SER A 90 -17.36 18.34 -1.03
CA SER A 90 -16.30 17.46 -0.57
C SER A 90 -15.27 17.27 -1.68
N ASP A 91 -14.03 17.63 -1.40
CA ASP A 91 -12.89 17.43 -2.29
C ASP A 91 -12.14 16.16 -1.84
N PHE A 92 -12.28 15.07 -2.59
CA PHE A 92 -11.59 13.80 -2.30
C PHE A 92 -10.30 13.74 -3.13
N GLN A 93 -9.15 13.67 -2.44
CA GLN A 93 -7.83 13.42 -3.03
C GLN A 93 -7.58 11.92 -3.23
#